data_AF-A0A831UHN1-F1
#
_entry.id   AF-A0A831UHN1-F1
#
_cell.length_a   1.000
_cell.length_b   1.000
_cell.length_c   1.000
_cell.angle_alpha   90.00
_cell.angle_beta   90.00
_cell.angle_gamma   90.00
#
_symmetry.space_group_name_H-M   'P 1'
#
loop_
_entity.id
_entity.type
_entity.pdbx_description
1 polymer ?
#
loop_
_entity_poly.entity_id
_entity_poly.type
_entity_poly.pdbx_seq_one_letter_code
_entity_poly.pdbx_strand_id
1 'polypeptide(L)' 'MLEPLNRLETLRKLRELQERIAQLAHQLTGEEPAAWTPRVDLLEDEEHYVLLVDLPGVRPEDLELLEEGS' A
#
# COMPACT_ATOMS: atom_id res chain seq x y z
N MET A 1 8.76 -33.58 -8.04
CA MET A 1 9.51 -32.72 -7.10
C MET A 1 9.42 -31.31 -7.62
N LEU A 2 8.66 -30.43 -6.95
CA LEU A 2 8.59 -29.02 -7.32
C LEU A 2 9.86 -28.37 -6.74
N GLU A 3 10.75 -27.87 -7.60
CA GLU A 3 11.88 -27.05 -7.14
C GLU A 3 11.34 -25.90 -6.28
N PRO A 4 11.99 -25.55 -5.17
CA PRO A 4 11.60 -24.37 -4.41
C PRO A 4 11.82 -23.17 -5.32
N LEU A 5 10.75 -22.70 -5.95
CA LEU A 5 10.73 -21.48 -6.74
C LEU A 5 11.42 -20.41 -5.90
N ASN A 6 12.58 -19.96 -6.37
CA ASN A 6 13.48 -19.12 -5.62
C ASN A 6 12.68 -17.91 -5.09
N ARG A 7 12.52 -17.82 -3.78
CA ARG A 7 11.64 -16.82 -3.12
C ARG A 7 11.92 -15.40 -3.62
N LEU A 8 13.20 -15.12 -3.93
CA LEU A 8 13.65 -13.86 -4.48
C LEU A 8 13.11 -13.60 -5.90
N GLU A 9 13.08 -14.62 -6.74
CA GLU A 9 12.51 -14.55 -8.10
C GLU A 9 10.99 -14.35 -8.06
N THR A 10 10.30 -14.99 -7.12
CA THR A 10 8.86 -14.77 -6.91
C THR A 10 8.58 -13.33 -6.49
N LEU A 11 9.36 -12.78 -5.56
CA LEU A 11 9.22 -11.39 -5.13
C LEU A 11 9.52 -10.41 -6.26
N ARG A 12 10.54 -10.67 -7.09
CA ARG A 12 10.85 -9.88 -8.29
C ARG A 12 9.69 -9.86 -9.27
N LYS A 13 9.13 -11.03 -9.60
CA LYS A 13 7.97 -11.16 -10.50
C LYS A 13 6.73 -10.45 -9.98
N LEU A 14 6.47 -10.50 -8.66
CA LEU A 14 5.37 -9.79 -8.04
C LEU A 14 5.54 -8.27 -8.14
N ARG A 15 6.76 -7.77 -7.92
CA ARG A 15 7.08 -6.35 -8.07
C ARG A 15 6.90 -5.88 -9.52
N GLU A 16 7.40 -6.63 -10.50
CA GLU A 16 7.22 -6.32 -11.93
C GLU A 16 5.72 -6.28 -12.31
N LEU A 17 4.91 -7.19 -11.76
CA LEU A 17 3.47 -7.20 -11.98
C LEU A 17 2.80 -5.96 -11.38
N GLN A 18 3.17 -5.58 -10.15
CA GLN A 18 2.67 -4.37 -9.50
C GLN A 18 3.00 -3.11 -10.30
N GLU A 19 4.25 -2.97 -10.74
CA GLU A 19 4.70 -1.83 -11.56
C GLU A 19 3.92 -1.75 -12.88
N ARG A 20 3.64 -2.89 -13.52
CA ARG A 20 2.84 -2.93 -14.75
C ARG A 20 1.37 -2.57 -14.52
N ILE A 21 0.78 -3.00 -13.39
CA ILE A 21 -0.59 -2.63 -13.01
C ILE A 21 -0.68 -1.13 -12.75
N ALA A 22 0.29 -0.56 -12.04
CA ALA A 22 0.34 0.88 -11.77
C ALA A 22 0.44 1.70 -13.07
N GLN A 23 1.28 1.27 -14.02
CA GLN A 23 1.38 1.91 -15.34
C GLN A 23 0.06 1.86 -16.11
N LEU A 24 -0.65 0.73 -16.10
CA LEU A 24 -1.96 0.61 -16.76
C LEU A 24 -3.02 1.47 -16.07
N ALA A 25 -3.04 1.51 -14.74
CA ALA A 25 -3.94 2.37 -13.98
C ALA A 25 -3.72 3.84 -14.32
N HIS A 26 -2.46 4.28 -14.40
CA HIS A 26 -2.10 5.63 -14.80
C HIS A 26 -2.54 5.97 -16.23
N GLN A 27 -2.37 5.05 -17.18
CA GLN A 27 -2.84 5.24 -18.57
C GLN A 27 -4.36 5.36 -18.69
N LEU A 28 -5.11 4.68 -17.82
CA LEU A 28 -6.57 4.65 -17.85
C LEU A 28 -7.22 5.82 -17.10
N THR A 29 -6.62 6.26 -16.00
CA THR A 29 -7.21 7.27 -15.10
C THR A 29 -6.52 8.64 -15.21
N GLY A 30 -5.31 8.72 -15.76
CA GLY A 30 -4.49 9.93 -15.76
C GLY A 30 -3.89 10.29 -14.40
N GLU A 31 -4.22 9.53 -13.36
CA GLU A 31 -3.75 9.71 -11.98
C GLU A 31 -2.77 8.58 -11.66
N GLU A 32 -1.65 8.89 -11.02
CA GLU A 32 -0.91 7.83 -10.32
C GLU A 32 -1.81 7.35 -9.18
N PRO A 33 -2.14 6.04 -9.10
CA PRO A 33 -2.87 5.55 -7.94
C PRO A 33 -2.05 5.92 -6.71
N ALA A 34 -2.62 6.72 -5.82
CA ALA A 34 -1.97 7.19 -4.60
C ALA A 34 -1.53 5.96 -3.79
N ALA A 35 -0.28 5.55 -3.96
CA ALA A 35 0.30 4.44 -3.23
C ALA A 35 0.66 4.95 -1.84
N TRP A 36 -0.34 4.97 -0.95
CA TRP A 36 -0.11 5.28 0.45
C TRP A 36 1.02 4.38 0.97
N THR A 37 2.08 5.04 1.46
CA THR A 37 3.23 4.40 2.09
C THR A 37 3.42 5.08 3.44
N PRO A 38 3.32 4.35 4.57
CA PRO A 38 3.11 2.90 4.72
C PRO A 38 1.75 2.42 4.22
N ARG A 39 1.55 1.09 4.14
CA ARG A 39 0.27 0.53 3.68
C ARG A 39 -0.85 0.99 4.60
N VAL A 40 -1.90 1.54 4.01
CA VAL A 40 -3.12 1.98 4.69
C VAL A 40 -4.33 1.33 4.04
N ASP A 41 -5.20 0.74 4.85
CA ASP A 41 -6.54 0.34 4.44
C ASP A 41 -7.55 1.37 5.00
N LEU A 42 -8.42 1.94 4.15
CA LEU A 42 -9.48 2.88 4.55
C LEU A 42 -10.82 2.14 4.59
N LEU A 43 -11.50 2.24 5.72
CA LEU A 43 -12.88 1.80 5.90
C LEU A 43 -13.76 3.01 6.19
N GLU A 44 -14.97 3.00 5.67
CA GLU A 44 -15.98 4.03 5.87
C GLU A 44 -17.24 3.35 6.43
N ASP A 45 -17.76 3.90 7.52
CA ASP A 45 -19.10 3.61 8.04
C ASP A 45 -19.98 4.87 8.03
N GLU A 46 -21.23 4.77 8.49
CA GLU A 46 -22.18 5.89 8.43
C GLU A 46 -21.77 7.10 9.29
N GLU A 47 -20.89 6.93 10.26
CA GLU A 47 -20.51 7.94 11.24
C GLU A 47 -19.02 8.29 11.22
N HIS A 48 -18.15 7.39 10.74
CA HIS A 48 -16.70 7.51 10.88
C HIS A 48 -15.90 6.97 9.69
N TYR A 49 -14.71 7.53 9.52
CA TYR A 49 -13.64 6.93 8.72
C TYR A 49 -12.64 6.22 9.64
N VAL A 50 -12.28 4.99 9.29
CA VAL A 50 -11.30 4.19 10.03
C VAL A 50 -10.10 3.92 9.12
N LEU A 51 -8.94 4.43 9.53
CA LEU A 51 -7.66 4.19 8.86
C LEU A 51 -6.90 3.09 9.60
N LEU A 52 -6.61 1.97 8.92
CA LEU A 52 -5.73 0.92 9.42
C LEU A 52 -4.36 1.04 8.77
N VAL A 53 -3.32 1.28 9.56
CA VAL A 53 -1.96 1.54 9.08
C VAL A 53 -0.99 0.47 9.57
N ASP A 54 -0.25 -0.16 8.66
CA ASP A 54 0.77 -1.16 8.99
C ASP A 54 2.10 -0.49 9.41
N LEU A 55 2.37 -0.43 10.72
CA LEU A 55 3.56 0.21 11.30
C LEU A 55 4.41 -0.77 12.15
N PRO A 56 5.06 -1.78 11.54
CA PRO A 56 5.86 -2.73 12.29
C PRO A 56 7.08 -2.06 12.94
N GLY A 57 7.26 -2.29 14.25
CA GLY A 57 8.40 -1.78 15.00
C GLY A 57 8.29 -0.32 15.46
N VAL A 58 7.18 0.36 15.15
CA VAL A 58 6.87 1.68 15.69
C VAL A 58 6.17 1.53 17.02
N ARG A 59 6.59 2.29 18.03
CA ARG A 59 5.95 2.28 19.35
C ARG A 59 4.87 3.35 19.40
N PRO A 60 3.81 3.17 20.22
CA PRO A 60 2.75 4.16 20.32
C PRO A 60 3.24 5.56 20.71
N GLU A 61 4.24 5.67 21.58
CA GLU A 61 4.83 6.95 21.99
C GLU A 61 5.57 7.71 20.88
N ASP A 62 5.90 7.02 19.78
CA ASP A 62 6.57 7.61 18.62
C ASP A 62 5.56 8.03 17.52
N LEU A 63 4.25 7.82 17.73
CA LEU A 63 3.20 8.16 16.78
C LEU A 63 2.69 9.59 16.98
N GLU A 64 2.59 10.32 15.88
CA GLU A 64 1.96 11.64 15.82
C GLU A 64 0.96 11.65 14.67
N LEU A 65 -0.27 12.12 14.93
CA LEU A 65 -1.31 12.30 13.92
C LEU A 65 -1.53 13.79 13.72
N LEU A 66 -1.31 14.24 12.49
CA LEU A 66 -1.52 15.63 12.08
C LEU A 66 -2.59 15.65 11.00
N GLU A 67 -3.53 16.58 11.14
CA GLU A 67 -4.57 16.87 10.15
C GLU A 67 -4.33 18.28 9.61
N GLU A 68 -4.25 18.41 8.28
CA GLU A 68 -4.15 19.71 7.61
C GLU A 68 -5.28 19.84 6.57
N GLY A 69 -6.07 20.89 6.71
CA GLY A 69 -7.17 21.26 5.80
C GLY A 69 -7.52 22.73 5.98
N SER A 70 -7.95 23.41 4.90
CA SER A 70 -8.38 24.82 4.91
C SER A 70 -9.87 24.96 5.21
#